data_AF-A0A2V6WVD5-F1
#
_entry.id   AF-A0A2V6WVD5-F1
#
_cell.length_a   1.000
_cell.length_b   1.000
_cell.length_c   1.000
_cell.angle_alpha   90.00
_cell.angle_beta   90.00
_cell.angle_gamma   90.00
#
_symmetry.space_group_name_H-M   'P 1'
#
loop_
_entity.id
_entity.type
_entity.pdbx_description
1 polymer ?
#
loop_
_entity_poly.entity_id
_entity_poly.type
_entity_poly.pdbx_seq_one_letter_code
_entity_poly.pdbx_strand_id
1 'polypeptide(L)'
;MLITGAAGFLGSHLCDYFLARDWRVLGIDSLLTGAAGNLAHLGGDRRFRFLRQDVARPFVVDDPVDLILHFACPASPRDYLRYPIHTLKVDSVGALRTLGLAKARQA
;
A
#
# COMPACT_ATOMS: atom_id res chain seq x y z
N MET A 1 3.29 7.98 -7.58
CA MET A 1 2.41 6.80 -7.50
C MET A 1 2.33 6.31 -6.06
N LEU A 2 1.16 5.82 -5.65
CA LEU A 2 0.91 5.20 -4.35
C LEU A 2 0.59 3.72 -4.52
N ILE A 3 1.20 2.85 -3.71
CA ILE A 3 0.89 1.41 -3.66
C ILE A 3 0.50 1.04 -2.23
N THR A 4 -0.72 0.55 -2.00
CA THR A 4 -1.10 -0.07 -0.72
C THR A 4 -0.79 -1.57 -0.74
N GLY A 5 -0.48 -2.16 0.42
CA GLY A 5 0.00 -3.54 0.49
C GLY A 5 1.43 -3.67 -0.03
N ALA A 6 2.21 -2.60 0.05
CA ALA A 6 3.55 -2.50 -0.55
C ALA A 6 4.53 -3.54 0.02
N ALA A 7 4.37 -3.97 1.28
CA ALA A 7 5.24 -4.97 1.88
C ALA A 7 4.75 -6.41 1.64
N GLY A 8 3.64 -6.59 0.90
CA GLY A 8 3.15 -7.88 0.43
C GLY A 8 3.92 -8.41 -0.78
N PHE A 9 3.54 -9.60 -1.26
CA PHE A 9 4.18 -10.24 -2.41
C PHE A 9 4.08 -9.37 -3.67
N LEU A 10 2.87 -9.09 -4.17
CA LEU A 10 2.69 -8.27 -5.37
C LEU A 10 3.15 -6.82 -5.17
N GLY A 11 2.81 -6.22 -4.03
CA GLY A 11 3.12 -4.82 -3.75
C GLY A 11 4.61 -4.50 -3.80
N SER A 12 5.47 -5.37 -3.27
CA SER A 12 6.93 -5.17 -3.27
C SER A 12 7.51 -5.26 -4.69
N HIS A 13 7.09 -6.25 -5.48
CA HIS A 13 7.52 -6.39 -6.87
C HIS A 13 7.04 -5.23 -7.75
N LEU A 14 5.85 -4.68 -7.47
CA LEU A 14 5.39 -3.47 -8.15
C LEU A 14 6.22 -2.26 -7.74
N CYS A 15 6.61 -2.13 -6.47
CA CYS A 15 7.54 -1.07 -6.07
C CYS A 15 8.84 -1.14 -6.88
N ASP A 16 9.45 -2.32 -6.99
CA ASP A 16 10.67 -2.55 -7.78
C ASP A 16 10.46 -2.20 -9.26
N TYR A 17 9.37 -2.70 -9.85
CA TYR A 17 9.04 -2.52 -11.26
C TYR A 17 8.93 -1.06 -11.67
N PHE A 18 8.28 -0.24 -10.83
CA PHE A 18 8.05 1.17 -11.10
C PHE A 18 9.27 2.03 -10.76
N LEU A 19 10.01 1.72 -9.68
CA LEU A 19 11.28 2.39 -9.39
C LEU A 19 12.31 2.18 -10.51
N ALA A 20 12.34 0.99 -11.12
CA ALA A 20 13.18 0.69 -12.28
C ALA A 20 12.79 1.49 -13.55
N ARG A 21 11.63 2.16 -13.55
CA ARG A 21 11.13 3.00 -14.65
C ARG A 21 11.13 4.49 -14.29
N ASP A 22 11.92 4.87 -13.29
CA ASP A 22 12.05 6.24 -12.80
C ASP A 22 10.79 6.85 -12.18
N TRP A 23 9.84 6.01 -11.74
CA TRP A 23 8.69 6.50 -10.98
C TRP A 23 9.08 6.77 -9.52
N ARG A 24 8.43 7.77 -8.92
CA ARG A 24 8.41 7.95 -7.47
C ARG A 24 7.29 7.11 -6.86
N VAL A 25 7.64 6.31 -5.85
CA VAL A 25 6.75 5.33 -5.23
C VAL A 25 6.58 5.63 -3.74
N LEU A 26 5.34 5.87 -3.32
CA LEU A 26 4.92 5.85 -1.93
C LEU A 26 4.27 4.49 -1.62
N GLY A 27 4.98 3.64 -0.88
CA GLY A 27 4.45 2.38 -0.38
C GLY A 27 3.71 2.56 0.95
N ILE A 28 2.50 2.04 1.05
CA ILE A 28 1.70 2.01 2.29
C ILE A 28 1.46 0.56 2.69
N ASP A 29 1.77 0.22 3.94
CA ASP A 29 1.46 -1.10 4.49
C ASP A 29 1.32 -1.06 6.03
N SER A 30 0.45 -1.88 6.60
CA SER A 30 0.31 -1.99 8.06
C SER A 30 1.36 -2.93 8.69
N LEU A 31 1.99 -3.77 7.86
CA LEU A 31 2.83 -4.92 8.22
C LEU A 31 2.05 -5.98 9.03
N LEU A 32 0.73 -6.11 8.82
CA LEU A 32 -0.06 -7.16 9.44
C LEU A 32 0.31 -8.54 8.89
N THR A 33 0.34 -8.66 7.56
CA THR A 33 0.74 -9.88 6.84
C THR A 33 1.93 -9.66 5.91
N GLY A 34 2.23 -8.39 5.57
CA GLY A 34 3.42 -8.01 4.82
C GLY A 34 4.69 -8.06 5.67
N ALA A 35 5.85 -8.21 5.01
CA ALA A 35 7.15 -8.27 5.66
C ALA A 35 8.01 -7.08 5.26
N ALA A 36 8.53 -6.33 6.24
CA ALA A 36 9.42 -5.19 5.98
C ALA A 36 10.69 -5.60 5.18
N GLY A 37 11.12 -6.85 5.31
CA GLY A 37 12.22 -7.42 4.52
C GLY A 37 12.00 -7.36 3.01
N ASN A 38 10.75 -7.37 2.53
CA ASN A 38 10.41 -7.25 1.11
C ASN A 38 10.69 -5.85 0.54
N LEU A 39 10.95 -4.85 1.39
CA LEU A 39 11.22 -3.47 0.99
C LEU A 39 12.59 -2.97 1.48
N ALA A 40 13.33 -3.79 2.23
CA ALA A 40 14.54 -3.36 2.92
C ALA A 40 15.63 -2.87 1.94
N HIS A 41 15.73 -3.49 0.77
CA HIS A 41 16.67 -3.09 -0.29
C HIS A 41 16.36 -1.73 -0.91
N LEU A 42 15.14 -1.20 -0.70
CA LEU A 42 14.72 0.11 -1.20
C LEU A 42 15.03 1.26 -0.23
N GLY A 43 15.51 0.97 0.99
CA GLY A 43 15.70 1.95 2.08
C GLY A 43 16.68 3.10 1.81
N GLY A 44 17.40 3.08 0.68
CA GLY A 44 18.30 4.17 0.25
C GLY A 44 17.85 4.88 -1.04
N ASP A 45 16.80 4.42 -1.72
CA ASP A 45 16.34 5.05 -2.95
C ASP A 45 15.52 6.31 -2.61
N ARG A 46 16.00 7.49 -3.04
CA ARG A 46 15.33 8.78 -2.81
C ARG A 46 13.95 8.90 -3.46
N ARG A 47 13.63 8.00 -4.40
CA ARG A 47 12.34 7.94 -5.09
C ARG A 47 11.35 7.03 -4.37
N PHE A 48 11.82 6.24 -3.40
CA PHE A 48 10.99 5.37 -2.59
C PHE A 48 10.74 5.98 -1.21
N ARG A 49 9.48 5.97 -0.78
CA ARG A 49 9.08 6.31 0.59
C ARG A 49 8.14 5.23 1.09
N PHE A 50 8.34 4.80 2.34
CA PHE A 50 7.44 3.87 3.01
C PHE A 50 6.67 4.58 4.12
N LEU A 51 5.37 4.34 4.18
CA LEU A 51 4.47 4.78 5.24
C LEU A 51 3.84 3.55 5.90
N ARG A 52 4.23 3.28 7.14
CA ARG A 52 3.59 2.22 7.92
C ARG A 52 2.21 2.69 8.39
N GLN A 53 1.17 2.24 7.71
CA GLN A 53 -0.20 2.71 7.96
C GLN A 53 -1.23 1.64 7.59
N ASP A 54 -2.26 1.54 8.43
CA ASP A 54 -3.48 0.79 8.15
C ASP A 54 -4.42 1.65 7.29
N VAL A 55 -4.70 1.22 6.07
CA VAL A 55 -5.61 1.91 5.13
C VAL A 55 -7.07 1.92 5.61
N ALA A 56 -7.43 1.01 6.51
CA ALA A 56 -8.73 1.02 7.18
C ALA A 56 -8.85 2.09 8.27
N ARG A 57 -7.78 2.84 8.56
CA ARG A 57 -7.79 4.05 9.39
C ARG A 57 -7.59 5.30 8.53
N PRO A 58 -8.02 6.49 8.98
CA PRO A 58 -7.71 7.73 8.27
C PRO A 58 -6.20 7.91 8.07
N PHE A 59 -5.80 8.36 6.89
CA PHE A 59 -4.42 8.67 6.54
C PHE A 59 -4.37 9.85 5.59
N VAL A 60 -3.24 10.57 5.60
CA VAL A 60 -2.98 11.73 4.75
C VAL A 60 -1.76 11.45 3.89
N VAL A 61 -1.82 11.90 2.64
CA VAL A 61 -0.72 11.84 1.68
C VAL A 61 -0.49 13.24 1.15
N ASP A 62 0.64 13.81 1.55
CA ASP A 62 1.05 15.17 1.14
C ASP A 62 1.76 15.18 -0.22
N ASP A 63 2.41 14.06 -0.57
CA ASP A 63 3.06 13.89 -1.87
C ASP A 63 2.02 13.92 -3.01
N PRO A 64 2.37 14.45 -4.20
CA PRO A 64 1.56 14.28 -5.40
C PRO A 64 1.33 12.80 -5.72
N VAL A 65 0.09 12.46 -6.08
CA VAL A 65 -0.30 11.09 -6.44
C VAL A 65 -1.07 11.14 -7.75
N ASP A 66 -0.49 10.58 -8.81
CA ASP A 66 -1.11 10.50 -10.14
C ASP A 66 -1.68 9.11 -10.47
N LEU A 67 -1.38 8.12 -9.62
CA LEU A 67 -1.81 6.73 -9.77
C LEU A 67 -1.83 6.05 -8.41
N ILE A 68 -2.90 5.31 -8.12
CA ILE A 68 -3.06 4.49 -6.92
C ILE A 68 -3.27 3.04 -7.31
N LEU A 69 -2.42 2.16 -6.78
CA LEU A 69 -2.56 0.71 -6.87
C LEU A 69 -2.91 0.16 -5.48
N HIS A 70 -4.11 -0.42 -5.33
CA HIS A 70 -4.60 -0.89 -4.04
C HIS A 70 -4.49 -2.42 -3.91
N PHE A 71 -3.46 -2.90 -3.21
CA PHE A 71 -3.22 -4.33 -2.96
C PHE A 71 -3.16 -4.70 -1.47
N ALA A 72 -3.48 -3.76 -0.57
CA ALA A 72 -3.61 -4.06 0.86
C ALA A 72 -4.79 -5.01 1.09
N CYS A 73 -4.50 -6.24 1.52
CA CYS A 73 -5.49 -7.22 1.97
C CYS A 73 -4.76 -8.35 2.72
N PRO A 74 -5.30 -8.86 3.84
CA PRO A 74 -4.86 -10.13 4.44
C PRO A 74 -5.27 -11.34 3.57
N ALA A 75 -4.73 -11.46 2.36
CA ALA A 75 -5.24 -12.29 1.27
C ALA A 75 -4.87 -13.78 1.34
N SER A 76 -5.19 -14.48 2.44
CA SER A 76 -5.11 -15.95 2.51
C SER A 76 -6.28 -16.54 3.29
N PRO A 77 -6.73 -17.79 2.98
CA PRO A 77 -7.81 -18.43 3.74
C PRO A 77 -7.56 -18.44 5.25
N ARG A 78 -6.31 -18.65 5.67
CA ARG A 78 -5.92 -18.61 7.08
C ARG A 78 -6.05 -17.20 7.66
N ASP A 79 -5.65 -16.17 6.92
CA ASP A 79 -5.70 -14.78 7.40
C ASP A 79 -7.12 -14.23 7.41
N TYR A 80 -7.99 -14.64 6.47
CA TYR A 80 -9.42 -14.33 6.51
C TYR A 80 -10.08 -14.87 7.79
N LEU A 81 -9.71 -16.07 8.22
CA LEU A 81 -10.21 -16.66 9.47
C LEU A 81 -9.60 -16.00 10.71
N ARG A 82 -8.33 -15.60 10.64
CA ARG A 82 -7.63 -14.96 11.77
C ARG A 82 -8.01 -13.50 11.96
N TYR A 83 -8.32 -12.79 10.87
CA TYR A 83 -8.56 -11.35 10.85
C TYR A 83 -9.85 -10.93 10.11
N PRO A 84 -10.99 -11.61 10.29
CA PRO A 84 -12.17 -11.44 9.43
C PRO A 84 -12.71 -10.00 9.42
N ILE A 85 -12.80 -9.37 10.59
CA ILE A 85 -13.25 -7.99 10.72
C ILE A 85 -12.25 -7.00 10.11
N HIS A 86 -10.95 -7.28 10.23
CA HIS A 86 -9.94 -6.40 9.67
C HIS A 86 -9.89 -6.52 8.14
N THR A 87 -9.97 -7.74 7.59
CA THR A 87 -10.12 -7.98 6.14
C THR A 87 -11.30 -7.20 5.58
N LEU A 88 -12.49 -7.35 6.18
CA LEU A 88 -13.68 -6.59 5.76
C LEU A 88 -13.43 -5.08 5.75
N LYS A 89 -12.78 -4.55 6.80
CA LYS A 89 -12.51 -3.12 6.93
C LYS A 89 -11.49 -2.62 5.91
N VAL A 90 -10.44 -3.39 5.62
CA VAL A 90 -9.43 -3.03 4.62
C VAL A 90 -10.07 -3.05 3.23
N ASP A 91 -10.77 -4.13 2.89
CA ASP A 91 -11.35 -4.33 1.56
C ASP A 91 -12.51 -3.35 1.27
N SER A 92 -13.25 -2.91 2.30
CA SER A 92 -14.35 -1.94 2.14
C SER A 92 -13.91 -0.51 2.43
N VAL A 93 -13.49 -0.24 3.66
CA VAL A 93 -13.20 1.13 4.12
C VAL A 93 -11.83 1.59 3.60
N GLY A 94 -10.85 0.69 3.54
CA GLY A 94 -9.56 0.98 2.92
C GLY A 94 -9.70 1.33 1.44
N ALA A 95 -10.44 0.52 0.68
CA ALA A 95 -10.76 0.80 -0.71
C ALA A 95 -11.47 2.15 -0.88
N LEU A 96 -12.51 2.43 -0.07
CA LEU A 96 -13.23 3.70 -0.10
C LEU A 96 -12.32 4.90 0.16
N ARG A 97 -11.39 4.80 1.12
CA ARG A 97 -10.43 5.88 1.40
C ARG A 97 -9.45 6.09 0.26
N THR A 98 -8.94 5.02 -0.36
CA THR A 98 -8.06 5.17 -1.53
C THR A 98 -8.79 5.77 -2.72
N LEU A 99 -10.06 5.43 -2.96
CA LEU A 99 -10.88 6.06 -3.99
C LEU A 99 -11.15 7.54 -3.67
N GLY A 100 -11.40 7.87 -2.39
CA GLY A 100 -11.54 9.25 -1.93
C GLY A 100 -10.27 10.07 -2.17
N LEU A 101 -9.10 9.48 -1.90
CA LEU A 101 -7.81 10.10 -2.20
C LEU A 101 -7.62 10.28 -3.72
N ALA A 102 -7.92 9.27 -4.52
CA ALA A 102 -7.83 9.34 -5.98
C ALA A 102 -8.67 10.52 -6.52
N LYS A 103 -9.93 10.60 -6.09
CA LYS A 103 -10.84 11.69 -6.45
C LYS A 103 -10.32 13.06 -6.03
N ALA A 104 -9.77 13.18 -4.82
CA ALA A 104 -9.22 14.44 -4.32
C ALA A 104 -7.94 14.89 -5.06
N ARG A 105 -7.22 13.95 -5.68
CA ARG A 105 -5.97 14.20 -6.41
C ARG A 105 -6.11 14.15 -7.94
N GLN A 106 -7.30 13.85 -8.46
CA GLN A 106 -7.54 13.59 -9.89
C GLN A 106 -6.62 12.49 -10.45
N ALA A 107 -6.38 11.46 -9.62
CA ALA A 107 -5.52 10.31 -9.89
C ALA A 107 -6.30 9.08 -10.37
#